data_AF-A0A355WHN3-F1
#
_entry.id   AF-A0A355WHN3-F1
#
_cell.length_a   1.000
_cell.length_b   1.000
_cell.length_c   1.000
_cell.angle_alpha   90.00
_cell.angle_beta   90.00
_cell.angle_gamma   90.00
#
_symmetry.space_group_name_H-M   'P 1'
#
loop_
_entity.id
_entity.type
_entity.pdbx_description
1 polymer ?
#
loop_
_entity_poly.entity_id
_entity_poly.type
_entity_poly.pdbx_seq_one_letter_code
_entity_poly.pdbx_strand_id
1 'polypeptide(L)'
;VALVPSNIAALPAFRAELKTLGRELIAPLATGALGGLVGALTLVWLGGNLFASAVPYLMGFATLLFATAPYIKRALEQRGGTRAKRGAITPMLLLFGFSVYGGYFGAGLGQIILAALILNGYDDFHVTNALKNAVIAAISLLSVAVYGLSGAVSFPHAIIMMLGATVGGYLGGSMSKRVPQDALRIGVIIFGALLTLYYFFAAP
;
A
#
# COMPACT_ATOMS: atom_id res chain seq x y z
N VAL A 1 0.01 -0.97 -12.19
CA VAL A 1 0.94 -1.42 -13.27
C VAL A 1 2.26 -0.65 -13.22
N ALA A 2 2.23 0.67 -13.32
CA ALA A 2 3.43 1.53 -13.36
C ALA A 2 4.40 1.43 -12.15
N LEU A 3 3.90 1.07 -10.96
CA LEU A 3 4.70 1.02 -9.71
C LEU A 3 5.40 -0.33 -9.45
N VAL A 4 5.11 -1.35 -10.25
CA VAL A 4 5.59 -2.73 -9.99
C VAL A 4 7.10 -2.89 -10.10
N PRO A 5 7.82 -2.28 -11.06
CA PRO A 5 9.28 -2.38 -11.10
C PRO A 5 9.91 -1.89 -9.78
N SER A 6 9.35 -0.81 -9.20
CA SER A 6 9.81 -0.26 -7.92
C SER A 6 9.51 -1.21 -6.74
N ASN A 7 8.32 -1.82 -6.71
CA ASN A 7 7.94 -2.74 -5.63
C ASN A 7 8.69 -4.08 -5.68
N ILE A 8 9.00 -4.59 -6.88
CA ILE A 8 9.78 -5.83 -7.07
C ILE A 8 11.26 -5.58 -6.80
N ALA A 9 11.81 -4.45 -7.24
CA ALA A 9 13.22 -4.09 -7.01
C ALA A 9 13.56 -3.96 -5.52
N ALA A 10 12.57 -3.75 -4.65
CA ALA A 10 12.76 -3.70 -3.20
C ALA A 10 12.90 -5.09 -2.54
N LEU A 11 12.47 -6.18 -3.19
CA LEU A 11 12.48 -7.53 -2.60
C LEU A 11 13.88 -8.08 -2.27
N PRO A 12 14.93 -7.88 -3.11
CA PRO A 12 16.27 -8.34 -2.78
C PRO A 12 16.86 -7.65 -1.53
N ALA A 13 16.47 -6.39 -1.28
CA ALA A 13 17.00 -5.58 -0.18
C ALA A 13 16.57 -6.07 1.22
N PHE A 14 15.52 -6.89 1.32
CA PHE A 14 14.97 -7.40 2.60
C PHE A 14 15.16 -8.91 2.79
N ARG A 15 16.01 -9.55 1.97
CA ARG A 15 16.16 -11.02 1.97
C ARG A 15 16.69 -11.58 3.29
N ALA A 16 17.54 -10.85 4.01
CA ALA A 16 18.11 -11.31 5.27
C ALA A 16 17.05 -11.31 6.38
N GLU A 17 16.27 -10.24 6.47
CA GLU A 17 15.20 -10.03 7.44
C GLU A 17 13.99 -10.93 7.16
N LEU A 18 13.69 -11.26 5.90
CA LEU A 18 12.61 -12.19 5.57
C LEU A 18 12.98 -13.65 5.89
N LYS A 19 14.27 -14.00 5.83
CA LYS A 19 14.74 -15.36 6.19
C LYS A 19 14.57 -15.65 7.69
N THR A 20 14.61 -14.64 8.56
CA THR A 20 14.42 -14.83 10.01
C THR A 20 12.98 -15.22 10.37
N LEU A 21 11.99 -14.83 9.56
CA LEU A 21 10.58 -15.22 9.73
C LEU A 21 10.29 -16.68 9.32
N GLY A 22 11.04 -17.23 8.37
CA GLY A 22 10.83 -18.59 7.86
C GLY A 22 9.39 -18.86 7.41
N ARG A 23 8.70 -19.81 8.06
CA ARG A 23 7.30 -20.18 7.75
C ARG A 23 6.28 -19.15 8.22
N GLU A 24 6.61 -18.29 9.19
CA GLU A 24 5.71 -17.24 9.67
C GLU A 24 5.46 -16.14 8.61
N LEU A 25 6.26 -16.13 7.54
CA LEU A 25 6.09 -15.27 6.37
C LEU A 25 4.90 -15.67 5.49
N ILE A 26 4.55 -16.96 5.45
CA ILE A 26 3.62 -17.52 4.46
C ILE A 26 2.21 -16.97 4.66
N ALA A 27 1.72 -16.92 5.90
CA ALA A 27 0.35 -16.49 6.16
C ALA A 27 0.11 -15.00 5.82
N PRO A 28 0.95 -14.03 6.23
CA PRO A 28 0.80 -12.64 5.80
C PRO A 28 0.95 -12.45 4.28
N LEU A 29 1.90 -13.16 3.65
CA LEU A 29 2.07 -13.09 2.20
C LEU A 29 0.87 -13.65 1.45
N ALA A 30 0.36 -14.81 1.84
CA ALA A 30 -0.81 -15.42 1.24
C ALA A 30 -2.05 -14.55 1.45
N THR A 31 -2.23 -14.00 2.65
CA THR A 31 -3.34 -13.09 2.96
C THR A 31 -3.26 -11.81 2.12
N GLY A 32 -2.07 -11.22 2.02
CA GLY A 32 -1.82 -10.04 1.18
C GLY A 32 -2.04 -10.33 -0.30
N ALA A 33 -1.52 -11.44 -0.78
CA ALA A 33 -1.69 -11.91 -2.15
C ALA A 33 -3.16 -12.12 -2.51
N LEU A 34 -3.90 -12.86 -1.69
CA LEU A 34 -5.34 -13.11 -1.88
C LEU A 34 -6.14 -11.81 -1.80
N GLY A 35 -5.85 -10.94 -0.84
CA GLY A 35 -6.51 -9.64 -0.74
C GLY A 35 -6.25 -8.79 -1.99
N GLY A 36 -4.99 -8.68 -2.42
CA GLY A 36 -4.62 -7.96 -3.64
C GLY A 36 -5.31 -8.50 -4.89
N LEU A 37 -5.38 -9.82 -5.03
CA LEU A 37 -6.11 -10.50 -6.11
C LEU A 37 -7.59 -10.13 -6.10
N VAL A 38 -8.25 -10.26 -4.95
CA VAL A 38 -9.68 -9.92 -4.79
C VAL A 38 -9.93 -8.43 -5.08
N GLY A 39 -9.08 -7.54 -4.57
CA GLY A 39 -9.16 -6.11 -4.83
C GLY A 39 -9.03 -5.77 -6.31
N ALA A 40 -8.07 -6.37 -7.00
CA ALA A 40 -7.85 -6.14 -8.42
C ALA A 40 -8.98 -6.71 -9.28
N LEU A 41 -9.47 -7.92 -8.97
CA LEU A 41 -10.63 -8.50 -9.64
C LEU A 41 -11.87 -7.64 -9.44
N THR A 42 -12.08 -7.13 -8.23
CA THR A 42 -13.19 -6.20 -7.92
C THR A 42 -13.15 -4.97 -8.82
N LEU A 43 -11.96 -4.38 -9.02
CA LEU A 43 -11.83 -3.23 -9.92
C LEU A 43 -12.19 -3.57 -11.38
N VAL A 44 -11.70 -4.72 -11.87
CA VAL A 44 -11.99 -5.18 -13.23
C VAL A 44 -13.49 -5.47 -13.41
N TRP A 45 -14.15 -6.04 -12.40
CA TRP A 45 -15.56 -6.41 -12.45
C TRP A 45 -16.51 -5.22 -12.28
N LEU A 46 -16.22 -4.29 -11.36
CA LEU A 46 -17.07 -3.11 -11.11
C LEU A 46 -17.02 -2.09 -12.25
N GLY A 47 -16.00 -2.16 -13.12
CA GLY A 47 -15.85 -1.30 -14.29
C GLY A 47 -15.37 0.12 -13.96
N GLY A 48 -14.90 0.83 -14.98
CA GLY A 48 -14.24 2.14 -14.84
C GLY A 48 -15.13 3.25 -14.27
N ASN A 49 -16.45 3.19 -14.50
CA ASN A 49 -17.39 4.24 -14.08
C ASN A 49 -17.60 4.24 -12.55
N LEU A 50 -17.73 3.04 -11.95
CA LEU A 50 -17.86 2.93 -10.51
C LEU A 50 -16.54 3.31 -9.81
N PHE A 51 -15.40 2.95 -10.41
CA PHE A 51 -14.11 3.38 -9.93
C PHE A 51 -13.97 4.90 -9.92
N ALA A 52 -14.29 5.57 -11.04
CA ALA A 52 -14.21 7.02 -11.15
C ALA A 52 -15.02 7.73 -10.05
N SER A 53 -16.23 7.22 -9.76
CA SER A 53 -17.08 7.73 -8.68
C SER A 53 -16.50 7.46 -7.28
N ALA A 54 -15.75 6.36 -7.11
CA ALA A 54 -15.10 5.98 -5.86
C ALA A 54 -13.76 6.72 -5.62
N VAL A 55 -13.09 7.22 -6.66
CA VAL A 55 -11.79 7.91 -6.57
C VAL A 55 -11.73 8.97 -5.46
N PRO A 56 -12.67 9.95 -5.35
CA PRO A 56 -12.57 10.97 -4.32
C PRO A 56 -12.65 10.38 -2.91
N TYR A 57 -13.53 9.40 -2.67
CA TYR A 57 -13.62 8.72 -1.38
C TYR A 57 -12.34 7.94 -1.04
N LEU A 58 -11.75 7.26 -2.02
CA LEU A 58 -10.48 6.53 -1.86
C LEU A 58 -9.31 7.47 -1.60
N MET A 59 -9.23 8.60 -2.31
CA MET A 59 -8.21 9.64 -2.10
C MET A 59 -8.35 10.27 -0.71
N GLY A 60 -9.58 10.57 -0.28
CA GLY A 60 -9.87 11.08 1.05
C GLY A 60 -9.47 10.09 2.14
N PHE A 61 -9.81 8.82 1.98
CA PHE A 61 -9.40 7.76 2.88
C PHE A 61 -7.87 7.61 2.94
N ALA A 62 -7.19 7.56 1.78
CA ALA A 62 -5.74 7.47 1.71
C ALA A 62 -5.05 8.66 2.39
N THR A 63 -5.57 9.87 2.16
CA THR A 63 -5.05 11.12 2.73
C THR A 63 -5.23 11.14 4.24
N LEU A 64 -6.44 10.85 4.73
CA LEU A 64 -6.75 10.76 6.15
C LEU A 64 -5.85 9.75 6.83
N LEU A 65 -5.71 8.58 6.22
CA LEU A 65 -4.90 7.51 6.78
C LEU A 65 -3.42 7.87 6.81
N PHE A 66 -2.91 8.51 5.76
CA PHE A 66 -1.53 9.01 5.74
C PHE A 66 -1.30 10.08 6.81
N ALA A 67 -2.29 10.95 7.06
CA ALA A 67 -2.25 11.96 8.10
C ALA A 67 -2.27 11.34 9.51
N THR A 68 -3.08 10.31 9.74
CA THR A 68 -3.21 9.64 11.05
C THR A 68 -2.15 8.58 11.31
N ALA A 69 -1.47 8.08 10.27
CA ALA A 69 -0.43 7.04 10.34
C ALA A 69 0.61 7.23 11.48
N PRO A 70 1.24 8.40 11.66
CA PRO A 70 2.22 8.59 12.74
C PRO A 70 1.63 8.46 14.14
N TYR A 71 0.38 8.90 14.34
CA TYR A 71 -0.31 8.81 15.62
C TYR A 71 -0.69 7.36 15.92
N ILE A 72 -1.19 6.64 14.92
CA ILE A 72 -1.50 5.20 15.02
C ILE A 72 -0.22 4.42 15.34
N LYS A 73 0.86 4.67 14.60
CA LYS A 73 2.15 4.02 14.81
C LYS A 73 2.66 4.27 16.24
N ARG A 74 2.72 5.52 16.69
CA ARG A 74 3.17 5.88 18.04
C ARG A 74 2.29 5.24 19.12
N ALA A 75 0.96 5.23 18.94
CA ALA A 75 0.04 4.63 19.89
C ALA A 75 0.23 3.11 20.01
N LEU A 76 0.52 2.43 18.88
CA LEU A 76 0.81 0.99 18.87
C LEU A 76 2.18 0.67 19.47
N GLU A 77 3.19 1.49 19.21
CA GLU A 77 4.54 1.36 19.79
C GLU A 77 4.52 1.58 21.32
N GLN A 78 3.81 2.62 21.78
CA GLN A 78 3.69 2.93 23.22
C GLN A 78 2.88 1.89 24.00
N ARG A 79 1.94 1.21 23.35
CA ARG A 79 1.17 0.11 23.97
C ARG A 79 1.97 -1.18 24.08
N GLY A 80 3.25 -1.18 23.67
CA GLY A 80 4.17 -2.29 23.84
C GLY A 80 3.60 -3.57 23.24
N GLY A 81 3.26 -3.54 21.95
CA GLY A 81 2.70 -4.67 21.22
C GLY A 81 1.49 -5.26 21.93
N THR A 82 0.26 -4.86 21.57
CA THR A 82 -0.90 -5.68 21.93
C THR A 82 -0.61 -7.08 21.40
N ARG A 83 -0.24 -7.99 22.30
CA ARG A 83 0.04 -9.40 22.00
C ARG A 83 -1.30 -10.00 21.60
N ALA A 84 -1.71 -9.75 20.36
CA ALA A 84 -2.69 -10.59 19.71
C ALA A 84 -2.12 -12.00 19.87
N LYS A 85 -2.88 -12.90 20.51
CA LYS A 85 -2.48 -14.30 20.57
C LYS A 85 -2.15 -14.71 19.14
N ARG A 86 -0.93 -15.21 18.89
CA ARG A 86 -0.52 -15.76 17.59
C ARG A 86 -1.66 -16.70 17.13
N GLY A 87 -2.31 -16.35 16.02
CA GLY A 87 -3.52 -17.05 15.53
C GLY A 87 -4.86 -16.33 15.74
N ALA A 88 -4.89 -15.10 16.25
CA ALA A 88 -6.11 -14.30 16.25
C ALA A 88 -6.55 -14.01 14.80
N ILE A 89 -7.77 -14.42 14.46
CA ILE A 89 -8.34 -14.27 13.11
C ILE A 89 -8.56 -12.77 12.78
N THR A 90 -8.90 -11.96 13.78
CA THR A 90 -9.23 -10.53 13.64
C THR A 90 -8.12 -9.69 12.98
N PRO A 91 -6.85 -9.70 13.44
CA PRO A 91 -5.79 -8.92 12.80
C PRO A 91 -5.39 -9.43 11.41
N MET A 92 -5.59 -10.72 11.11
CA MET A 92 -5.43 -11.26 9.75
C MET A 92 -6.55 -10.80 8.81
N LEU A 93 -7.79 -10.72 9.29
CA LEU A 93 -8.91 -10.15 8.52
C LEU A 93 -8.69 -8.67 8.22
N LEU A 94 -8.13 -7.90 9.15
CA LEU A 94 -7.72 -6.52 8.90
C LEU A 94 -6.65 -6.44 7.82
N LEU A 95 -5.61 -7.26 7.91
CA LEU A 95 -4.58 -7.34 6.88
C LEU A 95 -5.18 -7.69 5.50
N PHE A 96 -6.11 -8.64 5.45
CA PHE A 96 -6.83 -9.00 4.23
C PHE A 96 -7.61 -7.81 3.66
N GLY A 97 -8.45 -7.15 4.47
CA GLY A 97 -9.25 -6.00 4.03
C GLY A 97 -8.40 -4.84 3.51
N PHE A 98 -7.29 -4.54 4.19
CA PHE A 98 -6.33 -3.54 3.71
C PHE A 98 -5.58 -3.96 2.45
N SER A 99 -5.37 -5.27 2.26
CA SER A 99 -4.79 -5.82 1.05
C SER A 99 -5.77 -5.79 -0.13
N VAL A 100 -7.08 -5.96 0.11
CA VAL A 100 -8.14 -5.73 -0.88
C VAL A 100 -8.16 -4.27 -1.33
N TYR A 101 -8.17 -3.33 -0.39
CA TYR A 101 -8.01 -1.91 -0.71
C TYR A 101 -6.71 -1.64 -1.49
N GLY A 102 -5.62 -2.31 -1.12
CA GLY A 102 -4.35 -2.20 -1.82
C GLY A 102 -4.35 -2.72 -3.23
N GLY A 103 -5.04 -3.83 -3.49
CA GLY A 103 -5.21 -4.34 -4.83
C GLY A 103 -6.07 -3.42 -5.69
N TYR A 104 -7.14 -2.87 -5.11
CA TYR A 104 -8.09 -2.00 -5.78
C TYR A 104 -7.51 -0.61 -6.12
N PHE A 105 -6.88 0.07 -5.16
CA PHE A 105 -6.43 1.47 -5.31
C PHE A 105 -4.92 1.67 -5.13
N GLY A 106 -4.32 0.98 -4.16
CA GLY A 106 -2.86 0.94 -4.00
C GLY A 106 -2.19 2.16 -3.33
N ALA A 107 -2.92 3.25 -3.06
CA ALA A 107 -2.35 4.43 -2.40
C ALA A 107 -2.28 4.29 -0.86
N GLY A 108 -1.21 4.80 -0.24
CA GLY A 108 -1.09 4.83 1.23
C GLY A 108 -0.82 3.47 1.90
N LEU A 109 -0.65 2.38 1.12
CA LEU A 109 -0.55 1.02 1.64
C LEU A 109 0.56 0.79 2.67
N GLY A 110 1.70 1.47 2.50
CA GLY A 110 2.86 1.32 3.39
C GLY A 110 2.48 1.45 4.87
N GLN A 111 1.78 2.53 5.21
CA GLN A 111 1.48 2.81 6.62
C GLN A 111 0.41 1.87 7.17
N ILE A 112 -0.60 1.52 6.36
CA ILE A 112 -1.69 0.62 6.75
C ILE A 112 -1.16 -0.78 7.04
N ILE A 113 -0.39 -1.34 6.11
CA ILE A 113 0.14 -2.69 6.22
C ILE A 113 1.09 -2.77 7.41
N LEU A 114 1.92 -1.74 7.65
CA LEU A 114 2.79 -1.72 8.82
C LEU A 114 1.97 -1.75 10.12
N ALA A 115 0.94 -0.90 10.23
CA ALA A 115 0.07 -0.88 11.40
C ALA A 115 -0.67 -2.23 11.60
N ALA A 116 -1.15 -2.82 10.52
CA ALA A 116 -1.79 -4.15 10.55
C ALA A 116 -0.81 -5.24 11.01
N LEU A 117 0.44 -5.22 10.56
CA LEU A 117 1.46 -6.19 10.97
C LEU A 117 1.84 -6.01 12.45
N ILE A 118 1.97 -4.79 12.94
CA ILE A 118 2.19 -4.54 14.38
C ILE A 118 1.02 -5.10 15.20
N LEU A 119 -0.23 -4.93 14.73
CA LEU A 119 -1.41 -5.52 15.35
C LEU A 119 -1.46 -7.06 15.27
N ASN A 120 -0.76 -7.67 14.32
CA ASN A 120 -0.59 -9.12 14.22
C ASN A 120 0.51 -9.66 15.17
N GLY A 121 1.18 -8.81 15.94
CA GLY A 121 2.20 -9.20 16.92
C GLY A 121 3.61 -9.29 16.33
N TYR A 122 3.90 -8.61 15.23
CA TYR A 122 5.27 -8.42 14.75
C TYR A 122 5.87 -7.18 15.44
N ASP A 123 6.76 -7.43 16.41
CA ASP A 123 7.27 -6.39 17.31
C ASP A 123 8.62 -5.80 16.86
N ASP A 124 9.43 -6.57 16.13
CA ASP A 124 10.70 -6.08 15.59
C ASP A 124 10.45 -5.13 14.42
N PHE A 125 10.84 -3.86 14.58
CA PHE A 125 10.59 -2.82 13.58
C PHE A 125 11.23 -3.12 12.23
N HIS A 126 12.45 -3.65 12.21
CA HIS A 126 13.17 -3.96 10.98
C HIS A 126 12.51 -5.14 10.25
N VAL A 127 12.18 -6.20 10.99
CA VAL A 127 11.49 -7.39 10.45
C VAL A 127 10.08 -7.03 9.97
N THR A 128 9.34 -6.23 10.73
CA THR A 128 7.98 -5.78 10.37
C THR A 128 8.00 -4.89 9.14
N ASN A 129 8.98 -3.99 9.03
CA ASN A 129 9.13 -3.14 7.85
C ASN A 129 9.53 -3.93 6.60
N ALA A 130 10.39 -4.95 6.74
CA ALA A 130 10.71 -5.90 5.69
C ALA A 130 9.47 -6.69 5.25
N LEU A 131 8.72 -7.24 6.20
CA LEU A 131 7.48 -7.99 5.96
C LEU A 131 6.42 -7.13 5.26
N LYS A 132 6.25 -5.88 5.69
CA LYS A 132 5.37 -4.89 5.06
C LYS A 132 5.71 -4.72 3.57
N ASN A 133 6.98 -4.53 3.24
CA ASN A 133 7.41 -4.36 1.85
C ASN A 133 7.15 -5.63 1.03
N ALA A 134 7.39 -6.82 1.60
CA ALA A 134 7.11 -8.09 0.94
C ALA A 134 5.61 -8.30 0.66
N VAL A 135 4.74 -7.98 1.62
CA VAL A 135 3.28 -8.04 1.46
C VAL A 135 2.81 -7.06 0.38
N ILE A 136 3.30 -5.82 0.38
CA ILE A 136 2.97 -4.81 -0.64
C ILE A 136 3.44 -5.25 -2.03
N ALA A 137 4.61 -5.87 -2.13
CA ALA A 137 5.10 -6.44 -3.38
C ALA A 137 4.20 -7.57 -3.88
N ALA A 138 3.75 -8.48 -3.01
CA ALA A 138 2.83 -9.56 -3.36
C ALA A 138 1.47 -9.02 -3.84
N ILE A 139 0.88 -8.05 -3.12
CA ILE A 139 -0.35 -7.34 -3.53
C ILE A 139 -0.16 -6.75 -4.93
N SER A 140 0.92 -6.00 -5.12
CA SER A 140 1.20 -5.29 -6.37
C SER A 140 1.39 -6.22 -7.55
N LEU A 141 2.11 -7.34 -7.34
CA LEU A 141 2.39 -8.32 -8.38
C LEU A 141 1.10 -8.96 -8.90
N LEU A 142 0.24 -9.44 -8.00
CA LEU A 142 -1.02 -10.06 -8.40
C LEU A 142 -2.00 -9.04 -8.99
N SER A 143 -2.06 -7.83 -8.44
CA SER A 143 -2.92 -6.79 -8.99
C SER A 143 -2.54 -6.44 -10.42
N VAL A 144 -1.24 -6.37 -10.71
CA VAL A 144 -0.77 -6.07 -12.07
C VAL A 144 -0.90 -7.23 -13.02
N ALA A 145 -0.77 -8.47 -12.55
CA ALA A 145 -1.13 -9.63 -13.36
C ALA A 145 -2.61 -9.57 -13.79
N VAL A 146 -3.52 -9.29 -12.86
CA VAL A 146 -4.95 -9.13 -13.16
C VAL A 146 -5.20 -7.98 -14.12
N TYR A 147 -4.67 -6.78 -13.84
CA TYR A 147 -4.89 -5.63 -14.71
C TYR A 147 -4.29 -5.82 -16.11
N GLY A 148 -3.08 -6.38 -16.20
CA GLY A 148 -2.43 -6.67 -17.47
C GLY A 148 -3.18 -7.69 -18.32
N LEU A 149 -3.76 -8.73 -17.69
CA LEU A 149 -4.52 -9.77 -18.38
C LEU A 149 -5.98 -9.38 -18.67
N SER A 150 -6.53 -8.38 -17.96
CA SER A 150 -7.93 -7.96 -18.11
C SER A 150 -8.26 -7.26 -19.44
N GLY A 151 -7.25 -6.91 -20.24
CA GLY A 151 -7.43 -6.11 -21.46
C GLY A 151 -7.80 -4.64 -21.20
N ALA A 152 -8.00 -4.22 -19.95
CA ALA A 152 -8.35 -2.85 -19.58
C ALA A 152 -7.15 -1.87 -19.62
N VAL A 153 -5.93 -2.38 -19.80
CA VAL A 153 -4.70 -1.57 -19.74
C VAL A 153 -4.20 -1.25 -21.15
N SER A 154 -4.13 0.03 -21.48
CA SER A 154 -3.40 0.50 -22.65
C SER A 154 -1.89 0.48 -22.37
N PHE A 155 -1.19 -0.54 -22.91
CA PHE A 155 0.25 -0.70 -22.72
C PHE A 155 1.10 0.52 -23.11
N PRO A 156 0.83 1.24 -24.23
CA PRO A 156 1.57 2.45 -24.55
C PRO A 156 1.48 3.52 -23.45
N HIS A 157 0.28 3.79 -22.95
CA HIS A 157 0.07 4.74 -21.85
C HIS A 157 0.69 4.23 -20.55
N ALA A 158 0.60 2.92 -20.29
CA ALA A 158 1.20 2.31 -19.10
C ALA A 158 2.73 2.46 -19.08
N ILE A 159 3.41 2.33 -20.23
CA ILE A 159 4.86 2.51 -20.34
C ILE A 159 5.25 3.96 -20.05
N ILE A 160 4.53 4.93 -20.64
CA ILE A 160 4.80 6.36 -20.40
C ILE A 160 4.61 6.69 -18.91
N MET A 161 3.51 6.22 -18.30
CA MET A 161 3.28 6.39 -16.86
C MET A 161 4.36 5.70 -16.01
N MET A 162 4.83 4.51 -16.42
CA MET A 162 5.89 3.78 -15.73
C MET A 162 7.21 4.54 -15.74
N LEU A 163 7.60 5.11 -16.88
CA LEU A 163 8.80 5.95 -17.00
C LEU A 163 8.67 7.20 -16.13
N GLY A 164 7.56 7.92 -16.24
CA GLY A 164 7.29 9.11 -15.42
C GLY A 164 7.30 8.82 -13.92
N ALA A 165 6.64 7.74 -13.50
CA ALA A 165 6.62 7.31 -12.11
C ALA A 165 8.01 6.88 -11.61
N THR A 166 8.82 6.23 -12.45
CA THR A 166 10.18 5.82 -12.09
C THR A 166 11.08 7.03 -11.89
N VAL A 167 11.07 7.98 -12.83
CA VAL A 167 11.86 9.22 -12.75
C VAL A 167 11.40 10.08 -11.57
N GLY A 168 10.09 10.30 -11.45
CA GLY A 168 9.51 11.07 -10.34
C GLY A 168 9.76 10.42 -8.98
N GLY A 169 9.68 9.08 -8.90
CA GLY A 169 9.99 8.33 -7.68
C GLY A 169 11.46 8.42 -7.29
N TYR A 170 12.38 8.34 -8.25
CA TYR A 170 13.82 8.48 -8.01
C TYR A 170 14.17 9.91 -7.54
N LEU A 171 13.72 10.92 -8.30
CA LEU A 171 13.99 12.33 -7.98
C LEU A 171 13.31 12.73 -6.67
N GLY A 172 12.04 12.37 -6.49
CA GLY A 172 11.29 12.61 -5.27
C GLY A 172 11.94 11.94 -4.06
N GLY A 173 12.36 10.68 -4.20
CA GLY A 173 13.09 9.95 -3.16
C GLY A 173 14.43 10.62 -2.80
N SER A 174 15.21 11.04 -3.80
CA SER A 174 16.49 11.73 -3.59
C SER A 174 16.30 13.10 -2.91
N MET A 175 15.36 13.90 -3.40
CA MET A 175 15.07 15.23 -2.88
C MET A 175 14.39 15.20 -1.50
N SER A 176 13.56 14.19 -1.23
CA SER A 176 12.86 14.05 0.06
C SER A 176 13.82 14.00 1.26
N LYS A 177 15.04 13.51 1.05
CA LYS A 177 16.08 13.45 2.10
C LYS A 177 16.58 14.82 2.55
N ARG A 178 16.36 15.88 1.75
CA ARG A 178 16.80 17.26 2.03
C ARG A 178 15.71 18.12 2.66
N VAL A 179 14.47 17.63 2.70
CA VAL A 179 13.31 18.37 3.20
C VAL A 179 12.97 17.87 4.61
N PRO A 180 12.65 18.76 5.56
CA PRO A 180 12.16 18.34 6.87
C PRO A 180 10.96 17.40 6.74
N GLN A 181 10.96 16.30 7.50
CA GLN A 181 9.96 15.24 7.40
C GLN A 181 8.53 15.77 7.61
N ASP A 182 8.35 16.73 8.52
CA ASP A 182 7.05 17.34 8.80
C ASP A 182 6.56 18.23 7.64
N ALA A 183 7.45 19.00 7.01
CA ALA A 183 7.11 19.81 5.84
C ALA A 183 6.71 18.94 4.65
N LEU A 184 7.46 17.86 4.40
CA LEU A 184 7.12 16.88 3.36
C LEU A 184 5.75 16.24 3.62
N ARG A 185 5.49 15.86 4.88
CA ARG A 185 4.20 15.28 5.27
C ARG A 185 3.04 16.26 5.06
N ILE A 186 3.16 17.50 5.54
CA ILE A 186 2.14 18.53 5.38
C ILE A 186 1.87 18.77 3.89
N GLY A 187 2.93 18.86 3.07
CA GLY A 187 2.79 19.01 1.62
C GLY A 187 2.00 17.87 0.97
N VAL A 188 2.30 16.61 1.32
CA VAL A 188 1.56 15.44 0.82
C VAL A 188 0.09 15.47 1.27
N ILE A 189 -0.18 15.85 2.52
CA ILE A 189 -1.55 15.94 3.04
C ILE A 189 -2.34 17.04 2.33
N ILE A 190 -1.78 18.24 2.17
CA ILE A 190 -2.43 19.35 1.47
C ILE A 190 -2.71 18.95 0.02
N PHE A 191 -1.72 18.37 -0.67
CA PHE A 191 -1.89 17.93 -2.05
C PHE A 191 -2.96 16.84 -2.19
N GLY A 192 -2.94 15.83 -1.30
CA GLY A 192 -3.97 14.79 -1.26
C GLY A 192 -5.37 15.34 -0.98
N ALA A 193 -5.49 16.30 -0.06
CA ALA A 193 -6.76 16.96 0.25
C ALA A 193 -7.27 17.82 -0.91
N LEU A 194 -6.39 18.58 -1.57
CA LEU A 194 -6.73 19.37 -2.76
C LEU A 194 -7.19 18.48 -3.91
N LEU A 195 -6.49 17.39 -4.20
CA LEU A 195 -6.92 16.42 -5.21
C LEU A 195 -8.24 15.77 -4.85
N THR A 196 -8.43 15.40 -3.58
CA THR A 196 -9.69 14.84 -3.09
C THR A 196 -10.85 15.81 -3.35
N LEU A 197 -10.70 17.08 -2.96
CA LEU A 197 -11.71 18.11 -3.19
C LEU A 197 -11.94 18.35 -4.68
N TYR A 198 -10.87 18.46 -5.47
CA TYR A 198 -10.97 18.64 -6.92
C TYR A 198 -11.78 17.51 -7.57
N TYR A 199 -11.44 16.25 -7.30
CA TYR A 199 -12.17 15.12 -7.86
C TYR A 199 -13.59 14.98 -7.29
N PHE A 200 -13.84 15.47 -6.08
CA PHE A 200 -15.19 15.49 -5.52
C PHE A 200 -16.11 16.50 -6.24
N PHE A 201 -15.57 17.65 -6.68
CA PHE A 201 -16.34 18.68 -7.39
C PHE A 201 -16.28 18.55 -8.93
N ALA A 202 -15.26 17.90 -9.48
CA ALA A 202 -15.07 17.73 -10.92
C ALA A 202 -15.59 16.38 -11.46
N ALA A 203 -15.97 15.45 -10.58
CA ALA A 203 -16.63 14.22 -11.00
C ALA A 203 -18.04 14.56 -11.53
N PRO A 204 -18.38 14.21 -12.79
CA PRO A 204 -19.69 14.42 -13.38
C PRO A 204 -20.77 13.51 -12.78
#